data_AF-A0A2S6S960-F1
#
_entry.id   AF-A0A2S6S960-F1
#
_cell.length_a   1.000
_cell.length_b   1.000
_cell.length_c   1.000
_cell.angle_alpha   90.00
_cell.angle_beta   90.00
_cell.angle_gamma   90.00
#
_symmetry.space_group_name_H-M   'P 1'
#
loop_
_entity.id
_entity.type
_entity.pdbx_description
1 polymer ?
#
loop_
_entity_poly.entity_id
_entity_poly.type
_entity_poly.pdbx_seq_one_letter_code
_entity_poly.pdbx_strand_id
1 'polypeptide(L)'
;NEKYTFCLEHIKAYNKRWNYFAGKSQSEIYEFQKNDFLENRPTQPFSKGKTSKIKFEFDYFFDKSKMKFKKRNKKIEKEDNLIKNYEIRNALIIMGIKEKITEFTIKKKYKELVKKYHPDLNKNSITKEIKIREINKAYKILTKYLKENYASK
;
A
#
# COMPACT_ATOMS: atom_id res chain seq x y z
N ASN A 1 19.30 -11.13 46.86
CA ASN A 1 19.27 -12.55 46.44
C ASN A 1 19.89 -13.40 47.51
N GLU A 2 19.04 -13.97 48.35
CA GLU A 2 19.44 -15.03 49.29
C GLU A 2 19.73 -16.30 48.49
N LYS A 3 20.85 -16.97 48.77
CA LYS A 3 21.24 -18.22 48.13
C LYS A 3 21.24 -19.31 49.19
N TYR A 4 20.49 -20.37 48.94
CA TYR A 4 20.38 -21.52 49.84
C TYR A 4 21.10 -22.71 49.22
N THR A 5 21.95 -23.39 49.98
CA THR A 5 22.62 -24.63 49.58
C THR A 5 21.94 -25.81 50.26
N PHE A 6 21.60 -26.82 49.48
CA PHE A 6 20.86 -28.00 49.95
C PHE A 6 21.53 -29.28 49.44
N CYS A 7 21.37 -30.38 50.17
CA CYS A 7 21.69 -31.71 49.64
C CYS A 7 20.54 -32.21 48.73
N LEU A 8 20.80 -33.27 47.96
CA LEU A 8 19.86 -33.84 46.98
C LEU A 8 18.48 -34.17 47.55
N GLU A 9 18.41 -34.69 48.77
CA GLU A 9 17.16 -35.03 49.45
C GLU A 9 16.32 -33.78 49.77
N HIS A 10 16.96 -32.72 50.25
CA HIS A 10 16.29 -31.47 50.59
C HIS A 10 15.86 -30.68 49.36
N ILE A 11 16.60 -30.74 48.24
CA ILE A 11 16.16 -30.15 46.96
C ILE A 11 14.84 -30.80 46.50
N LYS A 12 14.72 -32.12 46.61
CA LYS A 12 13.48 -32.84 46.25
C LYS A 12 12.31 -32.42 47.14
N ALA A 13 12.52 -32.35 48.45
CA ALA A 13 11.50 -31.91 49.40
C ALA A 13 11.06 -30.45 49.15
N TYR A 14 12.02 -29.58 48.82
CA TYR A 14 11.77 -28.18 48.49
C TYR A 14 10.98 -28.01 47.18
N ASN A 15 11.44 -28.64 46.09
CA ASN A 15 10.77 -28.57 44.79
C ASN A 15 9.36 -29.16 44.83
N LYS A 16 9.12 -30.19 45.66
CA LYS A 16 7.79 -30.76 45.86
C LYS A 16 6.81 -29.77 46.49
N ARG A 17 7.29 -28.84 47.30
CA ARG A 17 6.49 -27.79 47.94
C ARG A 17 6.38 -26.52 47.11
N TRP A 18 7.13 -26.43 46.01
CA TRP A 18 7.17 -25.24 45.18
C TRP A 18 5.96 -25.17 44.26
N ASN A 19 5.24 -24.05 44.29
CA ASN A 19 4.14 -23.75 43.40
C ASN A 19 4.36 -22.37 42.78
N TYR A 20 4.56 -22.33 41.46
CA TYR A 20 4.75 -21.09 40.70
C TYR A 20 3.59 -20.10 40.84
N PHE A 21 2.36 -20.61 40.98
CA PHE A 21 1.14 -19.81 41.09
C PHE A 21 0.71 -19.55 42.54
N ALA A 22 1.56 -19.84 43.53
CA ALA A 22 1.25 -19.51 44.92
C ALA A 22 0.99 -18.00 45.09
N GLY A 23 -0.19 -17.64 45.60
CA GLY A 23 -0.59 -16.24 45.80
C GLY A 23 -1.13 -15.53 44.55
N LYS A 24 -1.25 -16.22 43.41
CA LYS A 24 -1.88 -15.68 42.21
C LYS A 24 -3.39 -15.87 42.24
N SER A 25 -4.11 -14.87 41.71
CA SER A 25 -5.55 -14.96 41.47
C SER A 25 -5.86 -15.86 40.27
N GLN A 26 -7.08 -16.40 40.23
CA GLN A 26 -7.53 -17.26 39.13
C GLN A 26 -7.47 -16.53 37.77
N SER A 27 -7.76 -15.22 37.75
CA SER A 27 -7.65 -14.38 36.54
C SER A 27 -6.23 -14.28 36.01
N GLU A 28 -5.22 -14.14 36.89
CA GLU A 28 -3.82 -14.07 36.47
C GLU A 28 -3.33 -15.41 35.92
N ILE A 29 -3.80 -16.53 36.49
CA ILE A 29 -3.49 -17.87 35.97
C ILE A 29 -4.06 -18.03 34.55
N TYR A 30 -5.31 -17.61 34.32
CA TYR A 30 -5.91 -17.64 32.98
C TYR A 30 -5.21 -16.73 31.99
N GLU A 31 -4.79 -15.53 32.41
CA GLU A 31 -4.03 -14.62 31.56
C GLU A 31 -2.65 -15.20 31.19
N PHE A 32 -1.98 -15.85 32.14
CA PHE A 32 -0.72 -16.57 31.90
C PHE A 32 -0.90 -17.68 30.86
N GLN A 33 -1.90 -18.55 31.03
CA GLN A 33 -2.22 -19.62 30.08
C GLN A 33 -2.54 -19.08 28.67
N LYS A 34 -3.25 -17.96 28.60
CA LYS A 34 -3.59 -17.29 27.33
C LYS A 34 -2.34 -16.73 26.62
N ASN A 35 -1.38 -16.20 27.38
CA ASN A 35 -0.18 -15.55 26.85
C ASN A 35 1.01 -16.53 26.66
N ASP A 36 0.93 -17.75 27.19
CA ASP A 36 1.98 -18.78 27.08
C ASP A 36 2.30 -19.12 25.62
N PHE A 37 1.27 -19.17 24.77
CA PHE A 37 1.42 -19.34 23.31
C PHE A 37 2.33 -18.28 22.66
N LEU A 38 2.40 -17.09 23.26
CA LEU A 38 3.18 -15.97 22.76
C LEU A 38 4.55 -15.87 23.42
N GLU A 39 4.93 -16.82 24.28
CA GLU A 39 6.13 -16.75 25.12
C GLU A 39 6.18 -15.46 25.95
N ASN A 40 5.03 -15.04 26.48
CA ASN A 40 4.87 -13.75 27.17
C ASN A 40 5.25 -12.52 26.32
N ARG A 41 5.31 -12.64 24.98
CA ARG A 41 5.48 -11.48 24.10
C ARG A 41 4.20 -10.63 24.11
N PRO A 42 4.29 -9.33 24.43
CA PRO A 42 3.13 -8.46 24.46
C PRO A 42 2.56 -8.31 23.03
N THR A 43 1.28 -8.62 22.86
CA THR A 43 0.55 -8.34 21.61
C THR A 43 -0.33 -7.12 21.78
N GLN A 44 -0.59 -6.41 20.68
CA GLN A 44 -1.47 -5.25 20.67
C GLN A 44 -2.50 -5.41 19.56
N PRO A 45 -3.78 -5.11 19.84
CA PRO A 45 -4.82 -5.23 18.84
C PRO A 45 -4.62 -4.19 17.74
N PHE A 46 -4.80 -4.61 16.48
CA PHE A 46 -4.74 -3.73 15.31
C PHE A 46 -5.76 -2.58 15.36
N SER A 47 -6.84 -2.72 16.14
CA SER A 47 -7.86 -1.67 16.33
C SER A 47 -7.33 -0.43 17.07
N LYS A 48 -6.35 -0.60 17.96
CA LYS A 48 -5.61 0.51 18.57
C LYS A 48 -4.52 0.91 17.57
N GLY A 49 -4.92 1.62 16.52
CA GLY A 49 -4.00 2.13 15.51
C GLY A 49 -2.80 2.82 16.18
N LYS A 50 -1.60 2.28 15.98
CA LYS A 50 -0.37 2.93 16.42
C LYS A 50 0.06 3.93 15.36
N THR A 51 -0.09 5.22 15.66
CA THR A 51 0.50 6.27 14.83
C THR A 51 1.99 6.33 15.12
N SER A 52 2.83 5.78 14.25
CA SER A 52 4.27 6.05 14.29
C SER A 52 4.50 7.49 13.80
N LYS A 53 5.36 8.25 14.50
CA LYS A 53 5.85 9.55 13.99
C LYS A 53 6.89 9.40 12.88
N ILE A 54 7.30 8.17 12.58
CA ILE A 54 8.26 7.85 11.53
C ILE A 54 7.57 8.06 10.19
N LYS A 55 7.92 9.14 9.51
CA LYS A 55 7.63 9.30 8.08
C LYS A 55 8.58 8.36 7.34
N PHE A 56 8.06 7.22 6.89
CA PHE A 56 8.82 6.35 5.99
C PHE A 56 8.93 7.03 4.62
N GLU A 57 10.03 7.76 4.42
CA GLU A 57 10.39 8.31 3.11
C GLU A 57 11.11 7.21 2.31
N PHE A 58 10.35 6.52 1.45
CA PHE A 58 10.91 5.53 0.53
C PHE A 58 11.62 6.25 -0.63
N ASP A 59 12.83 6.72 -0.35
CA ASP A 59 13.72 7.40 -1.32
C ASP A 59 14.30 6.45 -2.36
N TYR A 60 14.25 5.14 -2.11
CA TYR A 60 14.83 4.14 -2.99
C TYR A 60 13.77 3.43 -3.81
N PHE A 61 14.00 3.32 -5.12
CA PHE A 61 13.17 2.53 -6.03
C PHE A 61 14.01 1.44 -6.70
N PHE A 62 13.34 0.36 -7.12
CA PHE A 62 13.99 -0.72 -7.84
C PHE A 62 14.03 -0.42 -9.33
N ASP A 63 15.23 -0.24 -9.88
CA ASP A 63 15.44 -0.10 -11.31
C ASP A 63 15.47 -1.49 -11.96
N LYS A 64 14.35 -1.85 -12.61
CA LYS A 64 14.18 -3.15 -13.29
C LYS A 64 15.20 -3.37 -14.41
N SER A 65 15.68 -2.29 -15.06
CA SER A 65 16.63 -2.40 -16.17
C SER A 65 18.03 -2.78 -15.71
N LYS A 66 18.43 -2.28 -14.53
CA LYS A 66 19.76 -2.51 -13.95
C LYS A 66 19.76 -3.50 -12.79
N MET A 67 18.59 -4.05 -12.44
CA MET A 67 18.35 -4.93 -11.28
C MET A 67 18.98 -4.39 -9.98
N LYS A 68 18.91 -3.07 -9.76
CA LYS A 68 19.54 -2.40 -8.61
C LYS A 68 18.60 -1.37 -7.99
N PHE A 69 18.68 -1.21 -6.66
CA PHE A 69 18.01 -0.11 -5.98
C PHE A 69 18.75 1.20 -6.24
N LYS A 70 18.01 2.27 -6.52
CA LYS A 70 18.54 3.61 -6.75
C LYS A 70 17.79 4.64 -5.93
N LYS A 71 18.52 5.65 -5.47
CA LYS A 71 17.95 6.81 -4.79
C LYS A 71 17.25 7.71 -5.82
N ARG A 72 16.03 8.16 -5.52
CA ARG A 72 15.34 9.22 -6.25
C ARG A 72 16.09 10.52 -5.99
N ASN A 73 16.61 11.12 -7.04
CA ASN A 73 17.29 12.41 -6.99
C ASN A 73 16.41 13.48 -7.65
N LYS A 74 16.56 14.75 -7.25
CA LYS A 74 15.81 15.91 -7.81
C LYS A 74 15.81 16.00 -9.34
N LYS A 75 16.86 15.52 -10.03
CA LYS A 75 16.92 15.50 -11.50
C LYS A 75 15.93 14.49 -12.10
N ILE A 76 15.84 13.29 -11.51
CA ILE A 76 14.92 12.22 -11.94
C ILE A 76 13.48 12.67 -11.73
N GLU A 77 13.19 13.31 -10.60
CA GLU A 77 11.85 13.87 -10.33
C GLU A 77 11.44 14.94 -11.34
N LYS A 78 12.36 15.80 -11.77
CA LYS A 78 12.09 16.82 -12.80
C LYS A 78 11.78 16.17 -14.16
N GLU A 79 12.55 15.17 -14.55
CA GLU A 79 12.34 14.42 -15.80
C GLU A 79 10.99 13.69 -15.77
N ASP A 80 10.66 12.98 -14.68
CA ASP A 80 9.38 12.28 -14.50
C ASP A 80 8.19 13.26 -14.58
N ASN A 81 8.31 14.43 -13.94
CA ASN A 81 7.28 15.47 -14.00
C ASN A 81 7.11 16.05 -15.41
N LEU A 82 8.21 16.24 -16.16
CA LEU A 82 8.15 16.70 -17.55
C LEU A 82 7.44 15.67 -18.44
N ILE A 83 7.80 14.40 -18.31
CA ILE A 83 7.18 13.28 -19.04
C ILE A 83 5.69 13.22 -18.72
N LYS A 84 5.33 13.28 -17.43
CA LYS A 84 3.93 13.30 -16.99
C LYS A 84 3.15 14.46 -17.61
N ASN A 85 3.72 15.66 -17.64
CA ASN A 85 3.10 16.83 -18.26
C ASN A 85 2.92 16.68 -19.78
N TYR A 86 3.86 16.02 -20.47
CA TYR A 86 3.74 15.73 -21.89
C TYR A 86 2.66 14.69 -22.18
N GLU A 87 2.63 13.60 -21.42
CA GLU A 87 1.61 12.55 -21.55
C GLU A 87 0.20 13.09 -21.32
N ILE A 88 0.02 13.95 -20.32
CA ILE A 88 -1.27 14.61 -20.04
C ILE A 88 -1.67 15.51 -21.22
N ARG A 89 -0.76 16.34 -21.74
CA ARG A 89 -1.04 17.19 -22.90
C ARG A 89 -1.46 16.38 -24.12
N ASN A 90 -0.74 15.30 -24.43
CA ASN A 90 -1.10 14.41 -25.53
C ASN A 90 -2.45 13.73 -25.32
N ALA A 91 -2.74 13.29 -24.09
CA ALA A 91 -4.03 12.68 -23.77
C ALA A 91 -5.20 13.67 -23.97
N LEU A 92 -5.02 14.95 -23.63
CA LEU A 92 -6.02 16.00 -23.89
C LEU A 92 -6.26 16.22 -25.38
N ILE A 93 -5.19 16.20 -26.19
CA ILE A 93 -5.27 16.34 -27.65
C ILE A 93 -6.03 15.14 -28.24
N ILE A 94 -5.69 13.91 -27.84
CA ILE A 94 -6.35 12.68 -28.33
C ILE A 94 -7.85 12.68 -27.98
N MET A 95 -8.21 13.13 -26.77
CA MET A 95 -9.61 13.21 -26.36
C MET A 95 -10.35 14.45 -26.88
N GLY A 96 -9.62 15.42 -27.47
CA GLY A 96 -10.18 16.66 -27.99
C GLY A 96 -10.74 17.60 -26.92
N ILE A 97 -10.17 17.58 -25.70
CA ILE A 97 -10.64 18.41 -24.58
C ILE A 97 -9.76 19.66 -24.50
N LYS A 98 -10.32 20.83 -24.81
CA LYS A 98 -9.65 22.14 -24.68
C LYS A 98 -10.06 22.91 -23.41
N GLU A 99 -11.16 22.51 -22.78
CA GLU A 99 -11.78 23.22 -21.66
C GLU A 99 -11.32 22.68 -20.29
N LYS A 100 -11.86 23.25 -19.20
CA LYS A 100 -11.59 22.83 -17.82
C LYS A 100 -11.75 21.30 -17.66
N ILE A 101 -10.67 20.65 -17.24
CA ILE A 101 -10.60 19.21 -17.02
C ILE A 101 -11.41 18.89 -15.77
N THR A 102 -12.61 18.34 -15.96
CA THR A 102 -13.47 17.85 -14.89
C THR A 102 -13.79 16.37 -15.13
N GLU A 103 -14.06 15.62 -14.07
CA GLU A 103 -14.33 14.19 -14.21
C GLU A 103 -15.55 13.93 -15.11
N PHE A 104 -16.55 14.81 -15.02
CA PHE A 104 -17.75 14.76 -15.86
C PHE A 104 -17.42 14.95 -17.35
N THR A 105 -16.60 15.94 -17.72
CA THR A 105 -16.27 16.21 -19.13
C THR A 105 -15.45 15.08 -19.75
N ILE A 106 -14.50 14.51 -19.01
CA ILE A 106 -13.72 13.35 -19.45
C ILE A 106 -14.63 12.14 -19.71
N LYS A 107 -15.50 11.80 -18.76
CA LYS A 107 -16.42 10.64 -18.90
C LYS A 107 -17.38 10.83 -20.06
N LYS A 108 -17.91 12.05 -20.25
CA LYS A 108 -18.80 12.38 -21.37
C LYS A 108 -18.09 12.17 -22.70
N LYS A 109 -16.90 12.75 -22.88
CA LYS A 109 -16.10 12.63 -24.12
C LYS A 109 -15.65 11.21 -24.40
N TYR A 110 -15.27 10.46 -23.37
CA TYR A 110 -14.93 9.05 -23.51
C TYR A 110 -16.11 8.22 -24.04
N LYS A 111 -17.31 8.40 -23.47
CA LYS A 111 -18.51 7.71 -23.96
C LYS A 111 -18.86 8.06 -25.41
N GLU A 112 -18.72 9.33 -25.81
CA GLU A 112 -18.92 9.78 -27.19
C GLU A 112 -17.95 9.08 -28.17
N LEU A 113 -16.66 9.05 -27.81
CA LEU A 113 -15.61 8.46 -28.65
C LEU A 113 -15.70 6.92 -28.73
N VAL A 114 -15.96 6.24 -27.61
CA VAL A 114 -16.13 4.79 -27.59
C VAL A 114 -17.31 4.35 -28.44
N LYS A 115 -18.45 5.05 -28.37
CA LYS A 115 -19.60 4.76 -29.24
C LYS A 115 -19.23 4.89 -30.72
N LYS A 116 -18.44 5.91 -31.09
CA LYS A 116 -18.00 6.12 -32.48
C LYS A 116 -17.04 5.05 -32.98
N TYR A 117 -16.11 4.61 -32.15
CA TYR A 117 -15.03 3.68 -32.51
C TYR A 117 -15.24 2.25 -31.99
N HIS A 118 -16.45 1.90 -31.52
CA HIS A 118 -16.74 0.59 -30.95
C HIS A 118 -16.44 -0.54 -31.95
N PRO A 119 -15.80 -1.65 -31.54
CA PRO A 119 -15.48 -2.76 -32.44
C PRO A 119 -16.73 -3.38 -33.06
N ASP A 120 -17.84 -3.50 -32.32
CA ASP A 120 -19.08 -4.10 -32.83
C ASP A 120 -19.68 -3.36 -34.03
N LEU A 121 -19.56 -2.02 -34.05
CA LEU A 121 -20.05 -1.18 -35.14
C LEU A 121 -19.05 -1.09 -36.31
N ASN A 122 -17.80 -1.50 -36.07
CA ASN A 122 -16.67 -1.24 -36.95
C ASN A 122 -15.87 -2.51 -37.24
N LYS A 123 -16.58 -3.64 -37.41
CA LYS A 123 -15.98 -4.93 -37.73
C LYS A 123 -15.01 -4.79 -38.91
N ASN A 124 -13.75 -5.22 -38.71
CA ASN A 124 -12.67 -5.28 -39.69
C ASN A 124 -11.94 -3.96 -40.06
N SER A 125 -12.02 -2.91 -39.24
CA SER A 125 -11.22 -1.68 -39.46
C SER A 125 -10.06 -1.53 -38.46
N ILE A 126 -8.86 -1.91 -38.91
CA ILE A 126 -7.59 -1.80 -38.13
C ILE A 126 -7.34 -0.38 -37.63
N THR A 127 -7.66 0.64 -38.44
CA THR A 127 -7.45 2.04 -38.08
C THR A 127 -8.33 2.51 -36.93
N LYS A 128 -9.57 2.01 -36.84
CA LYS A 128 -10.49 2.34 -35.74
C LYS A 128 -10.11 1.60 -34.45
N GLU A 129 -9.57 0.39 -34.57
CA GLU A 129 -9.02 -0.37 -33.45
C GLU A 129 -7.82 0.34 -32.79
N ILE A 130 -6.90 0.87 -33.61
CA ILE A 130 -5.76 1.65 -33.11
C ILE A 130 -6.26 2.89 -32.37
N LYS A 131 -7.21 3.63 -32.95
CA LYS A 131 -7.78 4.83 -32.32
C LYS A 131 -8.45 4.54 -30.99
N ILE A 132 -9.25 3.47 -30.88
CA ILE A 132 -9.91 3.16 -29.60
C ILE A 132 -8.91 2.74 -28.52
N ARG A 133 -7.81 2.08 -28.89
CA ARG A 133 -6.70 1.77 -27.98
C ARG A 133 -6.04 3.05 -27.46
N GLU A 134 -5.79 4.02 -28.34
CA GLU A 134 -5.25 5.34 -27.96
C GLU A 134 -6.19 6.11 -27.03
N ILE A 135 -7.49 6.11 -27.32
CA ILE A 135 -8.53 6.74 -26.50
C ILE A 135 -8.56 6.11 -25.09
N ASN A 136 -8.52 4.77 -25.00
CA ASN A 136 -8.49 4.05 -23.72
C ASN A 136 -7.23 4.40 -22.90
N LYS A 137 -6.07 4.49 -23.56
CA LYS A 137 -4.81 4.91 -22.92
C LYS A 137 -4.90 6.34 -22.40
N ALA A 138 -5.39 7.27 -23.20
CA ALA A 138 -5.58 8.67 -22.83
C ALA A 138 -6.53 8.83 -21.63
N TYR A 139 -7.67 8.14 -21.65
CA TYR A 139 -8.64 8.15 -20.56
C TYR A 139 -8.04 7.68 -19.23
N LYS A 140 -7.24 6.61 -19.25
CA LYS A 140 -6.56 6.09 -18.06
C LYS A 140 -5.58 7.11 -17.46
N ILE A 141 -4.82 7.79 -18.30
CA ILE A 141 -3.85 8.83 -17.89
C ILE A 141 -4.58 10.01 -17.22
N LEU A 142 -5.62 10.57 -17.87
CA LEU A 142 -6.35 11.71 -17.33
C LEU A 142 -7.11 11.39 -16.03
N THR A 143 -7.69 10.19 -15.94
CA THR A 143 -8.37 9.74 -14.70
C THR A 143 -7.38 9.61 -13.54
N LYS A 144 -6.18 9.09 -13.80
CA LYS A 144 -5.10 9.01 -12.81
C LYS A 144 -4.67 10.41 -12.35
N TYR A 145 -4.47 11.33 -13.29
CA TYR A 145 -4.11 12.72 -12.98
C TYR A 145 -5.13 13.42 -12.09
N LEU A 146 -6.43 13.26 -12.35
CA LEU A 146 -7.48 13.82 -11.48
C LEU A 146 -7.41 13.23 -10.07
N LYS A 147 -7.30 11.91 -9.92
CA LYS A 147 -7.22 11.26 -8.59
C LYS A 147 -6.05 11.77 -7.76
N GLU A 148 -4.88 11.95 -8.37
CA GLU A 148 -3.70 12.49 -7.70
C GLU A 148 -3.92 13.94 -7.25
N ASN A 149 -4.55 14.78 -8.08
CA ASN A 149 -4.87 16.16 -7.72
C ASN A 149 -5.94 16.28 -6.61
N TYR A 150 -6.95 15.40 -6.59
CA TYR A 150 -7.94 15.39 -5.51
C TYR A 150 -7.38 14.85 -4.19
N ALA A 151 -6.41 13.93 -4.23
CA ALA A 151 -5.74 13.42 -3.02
C ALA A 151 -4.74 14.42 -2.41
N SER A 152 -4.35 15.45 -3.16
CA SER A 152 -3.43 16.50 -2.74
C SER A 152 -4.15 17.69 -2.07
N LYS A 153 -5.48 17.65 -2.01
CA LYS A 153 -6.36 18.64 -1.39
C LYS A 153 -6.96 18.07 -0.12
#